data_AF-A0A2W4LGL2-F1
#
_entry.id   AF-A0A2W4LGL2-F1
#
_cell.length_a   1.000
_cell.length_b   1.000
_cell.length_c   1.000
_cell.angle_alpha   90.00
_cell.angle_beta   90.00
_cell.angle_gamma   90.00
#
_symmetry.space_group_name_H-M   'P 1'
#
loop_
_entity.id
_entity.type
_entity.pdbx_description
1 polymer ?
#
loop_
_entity_poly.entity_id
_entity_poly.type
_entity_poly.pdbx_seq_one_letter_code
_entity_poly.pdbx_strand_id
1 'polypeptide(L)'
;LTPEGRRLSEEHRLAQQDVRDAFLAEFIALWVLLDPDRLDETGPGWVRAVMNLIRWYRQQSAQAAADYYWRFREAELPAIGVDPTTPPTAPRRPRQRVGGETGQRERPSPRPRARRESSLVIPEPRNSRVRFDFDRRALERAEDRDRRRGRVTFEVPEIDWRREDRAAQISLNVAGPLGQKYKRSRGQRREQAQRNSFVESSGAASRHVLTGGRKSLLTLLEQDRQIVGWVRVTDGDPCAFCAMLASRGIVRYKSEAAAKFQAHDHCACTAEPVYDESAPWPGRAREFRGLWDEHISGKYSGKQAIREWERIYRRLQREARRAQVA
;
A
#
# COMPACT_ATOMS: atom_id res chain seq x y z
N LEU A 1 -5.12 -6.36 17.69
CA LEU A 1 -6.26 -6.18 16.78
C LEU A 1 -7.54 -6.52 17.49
N THR A 2 -8.42 -5.54 17.57
CA THR A 2 -9.83 -5.70 17.94
C THR A 2 -10.57 -6.50 16.84
N PRO A 3 -11.73 -7.11 17.16
CA PRO A 3 -12.58 -7.73 16.15
C PRO A 3 -12.99 -6.74 15.05
N GLU A 4 -13.27 -5.49 15.43
CA GLU A 4 -13.63 -4.42 14.50
C GLU A 4 -12.46 -4.04 13.59
N GLY A 5 -11.26 -3.87 14.13
CA GLY A 5 -10.05 -3.63 13.33
C GLY A 5 -9.82 -4.73 12.28
N ARG A 6 -10.05 -6.00 12.64
CA ARG A 6 -9.93 -7.12 11.69
C ARG A 6 -10.93 -7.01 10.54
N ARG A 7 -12.19 -6.69 10.87
CA ARG A 7 -13.25 -6.50 9.88
C ARG A 7 -12.92 -5.34 8.95
N LEU A 8 -12.45 -4.22 9.50
CA LEU A 8 -12.05 -3.03 8.73
C LEU A 8 -10.88 -3.30 7.79
N SER A 9 -9.87 -4.07 8.21
CA SER A 9 -8.76 -4.49 7.35
C SER A 9 -9.26 -5.30 6.15
N GLU A 10 -10.20 -6.21 6.36
CA GLU A 10 -10.78 -7.02 5.30
C GLU A 10 -11.68 -6.21 4.36
N GLU A 11 -12.49 -5.30 4.90
CA GLU A 11 -13.27 -4.34 4.10
C GLU A 11 -12.37 -3.48 3.23
N HIS A 12 -11.28 -2.98 3.77
CA HIS A 12 -10.31 -2.21 3.00
C HIS A 12 -9.67 -3.03 1.89
N ARG A 13 -9.31 -4.30 2.16
CA ARG A 13 -8.76 -5.22 1.16
C ARG A 13 -9.75 -5.44 0.02
N LEU A 14 -11.02 -5.68 0.33
CA LEU A 14 -12.09 -5.85 -0.65
C LEU A 14 -12.34 -4.55 -1.43
N ALA A 15 -12.38 -3.39 -0.78
CA ALA A 15 -12.54 -2.10 -1.45
C ALA A 15 -11.41 -1.80 -2.46
N GLN A 16 -10.15 -2.14 -2.13
CA GLN A 16 -9.04 -2.01 -3.07
C GLN A 16 -9.18 -2.98 -4.26
N GLN A 17 -9.71 -4.18 -4.02
CA GLN A 17 -10.01 -5.14 -5.09
C GLN A 17 -11.13 -4.63 -6.00
N ASP A 18 -12.22 -4.09 -5.45
CA ASP A 18 -13.34 -3.53 -6.21
C ASP A 18 -12.89 -2.36 -7.09
N VAL A 19 -12.06 -1.46 -6.55
CA VAL A 19 -11.44 -0.35 -7.31
C VAL A 19 -10.62 -0.87 -8.49
N ARG A 20 -9.83 -1.94 -8.29
CA ARG A 20 -9.04 -2.55 -9.37
C ARG A 20 -9.94 -3.21 -10.41
N ASP A 21 -10.96 -3.93 -9.99
CA ASP A 21 -11.80 -4.73 -10.89
C ASP A 21 -12.69 -3.79 -11.75
N ALA A 22 -13.22 -2.71 -11.15
CA ALA A 22 -13.90 -1.64 -11.89
C ALA A 22 -12.97 -0.91 -12.87
N PHE A 23 -11.75 -0.58 -12.45
CA PHE A 23 -10.72 -0.02 -13.33
C PHE A 23 -10.44 -0.93 -14.53
N LEU A 24 -10.30 -2.24 -14.30
CA LEU A 24 -9.97 -3.21 -15.34
C LEU A 24 -11.09 -3.34 -16.39
N ALA A 25 -12.36 -3.27 -15.97
CA ALA A 25 -13.50 -3.28 -16.89
C ALA A 25 -13.43 -2.13 -17.91
N GLU A 26 -13.14 -0.91 -17.44
CA GLU A 26 -12.97 0.26 -18.32
C GLU A 26 -11.66 0.21 -19.12
N PHE A 27 -10.57 -0.28 -18.52
CA PHE A 27 -9.30 -0.46 -19.22
C PHE A 27 -9.43 -1.39 -20.43
N ILE A 28 -10.19 -2.48 -20.29
CA ILE A 28 -10.49 -3.41 -21.39
C ILE A 28 -11.19 -2.67 -22.53
N ALA A 29 -12.18 -1.82 -22.23
CA ALA A 29 -12.88 -1.04 -23.24
C ALA A 29 -11.94 -0.08 -23.99
N LEU A 30 -10.97 0.52 -23.29
CA LEU A 30 -9.97 1.41 -23.91
C LEU A 30 -8.93 0.66 -24.76
N TRP A 31 -8.75 -0.65 -24.56
CA TRP A 31 -7.73 -1.42 -25.29
C TRP A 31 -7.93 -1.39 -26.82
N VAL A 32 -9.18 -1.28 -27.26
CA VAL A 32 -9.53 -1.17 -28.70
C VAL A 32 -8.93 0.06 -29.38
N LEU A 33 -8.57 1.10 -28.61
CA LEU A 33 -7.93 2.30 -29.15
C LEU A 33 -6.48 2.05 -29.59
N LEU A 34 -5.85 0.96 -29.15
CA LEU A 34 -4.47 0.64 -29.50
C LEU A 34 -4.43 -0.33 -30.68
N ASP A 35 -4.35 0.22 -31.89
CA ASP A 35 -4.24 -0.58 -33.11
C ASP A 35 -2.87 -1.26 -33.19
N PRO A 36 -2.80 -2.61 -33.19
CA PRO A 36 -1.54 -3.35 -33.24
C PRO A 36 -0.73 -3.16 -34.53
N ASP A 37 -1.34 -2.64 -35.61
CA ASP A 37 -0.68 -2.36 -36.88
C ASP A 37 -0.28 -0.88 -37.03
N ARG A 38 -0.89 0.01 -36.24
CA ARG A 38 -0.64 1.47 -36.22
C ARG A 38 -0.21 1.97 -34.84
N LEU A 39 0.73 1.27 -34.20
CA LEU A 39 1.12 1.51 -32.80
C LEU A 39 1.72 2.91 -32.54
N ASP A 40 2.42 3.51 -33.50
CA ASP A 40 2.98 4.88 -33.34
C ASP A 40 1.87 5.94 -33.36
N GLU A 41 0.88 5.74 -34.21
CA GLU A 41 -0.19 6.69 -34.43
C GLU A 41 -1.26 6.59 -33.33
N THR A 42 -1.57 5.36 -32.90
CA THR A 42 -2.62 5.09 -31.91
C THR A 42 -2.12 5.03 -30.47
N GLY A 43 -0.83 4.71 -30.26
CA GLY A 43 -0.20 4.59 -28.94
C GLY A 43 -0.37 5.82 -28.06
N PRO A 44 0.00 7.04 -28.50
CA PRO A 44 -0.14 8.25 -27.69
C PRO A 44 -1.59 8.53 -27.26
N GLY A 45 -2.56 8.27 -28.13
CA GLY A 45 -3.99 8.43 -27.84
C GLY A 45 -4.47 7.45 -26.77
N TRP A 46 -4.13 6.17 -26.93
CA TRP A 46 -4.44 5.13 -25.94
C TRP A 46 -3.80 5.45 -24.58
N VAL A 47 -2.52 5.81 -24.53
CA VAL A 47 -1.87 6.10 -23.24
C VAL A 47 -2.52 7.31 -22.56
N ARG A 48 -2.86 8.37 -23.31
CA ARG A 48 -3.55 9.54 -22.75
C ARG A 48 -4.89 9.16 -22.14
N ALA A 49 -5.68 8.33 -22.82
CA ALA A 49 -6.97 7.85 -22.32
C ALA A 49 -6.81 7.02 -21.03
N VAL A 50 -5.88 6.07 -21.01
CA VAL A 50 -5.61 5.24 -19.82
C VAL A 50 -5.05 6.07 -18.67
N MET A 51 -4.23 7.10 -18.93
CA MET A 51 -3.73 8.00 -17.87
C MET A 51 -4.85 8.77 -17.16
N ASN A 52 -5.90 9.19 -17.88
CA ASN A 52 -7.08 9.79 -17.26
C ASN A 52 -7.81 8.78 -16.36
N LEU A 53 -7.97 7.55 -16.85
CA LEU A 53 -8.58 6.46 -16.09
C LEU A 53 -7.79 6.12 -14.82
N ILE A 54 -6.46 6.02 -14.92
CA ILE A 54 -5.57 5.80 -13.77
C ILE A 54 -5.74 6.91 -12.73
N ARG A 55 -5.75 8.18 -13.14
CA ARG A 55 -5.90 9.30 -12.21
C ARG A 55 -7.21 9.23 -11.43
N TRP A 56 -8.32 8.91 -12.11
CA TRP A 56 -9.63 8.75 -11.49
C TRP A 56 -9.65 7.62 -10.46
N TYR A 57 -9.29 6.41 -10.86
CA TYR A 57 -9.32 5.25 -9.97
C TYR A 57 -8.25 5.30 -8.87
N ARG A 58 -7.13 5.99 -9.10
CA ARG A 58 -6.12 6.26 -8.06
C ARG A 58 -6.68 7.13 -6.94
N GLN A 59 -7.52 8.12 -7.26
CA GLN A 59 -8.21 8.93 -6.24
C GLN A 59 -9.18 8.07 -5.42
N GLN A 60 -9.93 7.18 -6.06
CA GLN A 60 -10.82 6.23 -5.35
C GLN A 60 -10.03 5.29 -4.43
N SER A 61 -8.92 4.73 -4.92
CA SER A 61 -8.00 3.91 -4.12
C SER A 61 -7.44 4.68 -2.92
N ALA A 62 -7.04 5.94 -3.11
CA ALA A 62 -6.56 6.81 -2.05
C ALA A 62 -7.63 7.08 -0.99
N GLN A 63 -8.86 7.36 -1.42
CA GLN A 63 -9.99 7.64 -0.52
C GLN A 63 -10.33 6.44 0.35
N ALA A 64 -10.49 5.26 -0.26
CA ALA A 64 -10.76 4.03 0.48
C ALA A 64 -9.68 3.70 1.52
N ALA A 65 -8.44 4.13 1.30
CA ALA A 65 -7.35 3.94 2.24
C ALA A 65 -7.34 4.96 3.39
N ALA A 66 -7.72 6.21 3.10
CA ALA A 66 -7.87 7.25 4.11
C ALA A 66 -9.05 6.94 5.06
N ASP A 67 -10.19 6.52 4.51
CA ASP A 67 -11.37 6.13 5.30
C ASP A 67 -11.07 4.92 6.19
N TYR A 68 -10.36 3.94 5.63
CA TYR A 68 -9.87 2.80 6.37
C TYR A 68 -8.98 3.23 7.54
N TYR A 69 -7.98 4.08 7.31
CA TYR A 69 -7.07 4.54 8.36
C TYR A 69 -7.83 5.16 9.54
N TRP A 70 -8.78 6.07 9.27
CA TRP A 70 -9.51 6.75 10.35
C TRP A 70 -10.40 5.81 11.14
N ARG A 71 -11.18 4.96 10.45
CA ARG A 71 -12.04 3.96 11.11
C ARG A 71 -11.21 2.96 11.91
N PHE A 72 -10.10 2.50 11.35
CA PHE A 72 -9.21 1.52 11.99
C PHE A 72 -8.55 2.11 13.22
N ARG A 73 -8.10 3.37 13.14
CA ARG A 73 -7.54 4.11 14.27
C ARG A 73 -8.54 4.26 15.41
N GLU A 74 -9.78 4.66 15.10
CA GLU A 74 -10.85 4.79 16.08
C GLU A 74 -11.16 3.46 16.78
N ALA A 75 -11.13 2.36 16.03
CA ALA A 75 -11.36 1.01 16.57
C ALA A 75 -10.20 0.48 17.44
N GLU A 76 -8.95 0.75 17.07
CA GLU A 76 -7.77 0.14 17.74
C GLU A 76 -7.24 0.94 18.93
N LEU A 77 -7.37 2.27 18.95
CA LEU A 77 -6.79 3.10 20.02
C LEU A 77 -7.35 2.81 21.42
N PRO A 78 -8.67 2.59 21.62
CA PRO A 78 -9.22 2.25 22.93
C PRO A 78 -8.60 0.97 23.52
N ALA A 79 -8.30 -0.01 22.66
CA ALA A 79 -7.73 -1.29 23.09
C ALA A 79 -6.31 -1.15 23.69
N ILE A 80 -5.62 -0.04 23.38
CA ILE A 80 -4.31 0.28 23.98
C ILE A 80 -4.39 1.41 25.03
N GLY A 81 -5.61 1.77 25.46
CA GLY A 81 -5.85 2.81 26.48
C GLY A 81 -5.62 4.24 25.97
N VAL A 82 -5.72 4.47 24.66
CA VAL A 82 -5.57 5.80 24.04
C VAL A 82 -6.95 6.30 23.58
N ASP A 83 -7.25 7.56 23.86
CA ASP A 83 -8.49 8.20 23.39
C ASP A 83 -8.51 8.27 21.85
N PRO A 84 -9.55 7.75 21.17
CA PRO A 84 -9.72 7.83 19.71
C PRO A 84 -9.55 9.23 19.12
N THR A 85 -9.93 10.26 19.88
CA THR A 85 -9.87 11.67 19.48
C THR A 85 -8.47 12.27 19.61
N THR A 86 -7.53 11.54 20.21
CA THR A 86 -6.11 11.94 20.29
C THR A 86 -5.61 12.28 18.89
N PRO A 87 -5.01 13.45 18.63
CA PRO A 87 -4.47 13.77 17.31
C PRO A 87 -3.34 12.80 16.91
N PRO A 88 -3.19 12.42 15.62
CA PRO A 88 -2.10 11.55 15.17
C PRO A 88 -0.71 12.09 15.54
N THR A 89 -0.54 13.42 15.53
CA THR A 89 0.74 14.08 15.82
C THR A 89 1.07 14.14 17.32
N ALA A 90 0.17 13.72 18.20
CA ALA A 90 0.39 13.74 19.64
C ALA A 90 1.46 12.70 20.03
N PRO A 91 2.47 13.06 20.84
CA PRO A 91 3.51 12.11 21.25
C PRO A 91 2.93 10.94 22.04
N ARG A 92 3.42 9.72 21.80
CA ARG A 92 3.09 8.56 22.63
C ARG A 92 3.54 8.79 24.06
N ARG A 93 2.62 8.67 25.01
CA ARG A 93 2.98 8.57 26.42
C ARG A 93 3.60 7.20 26.68
N PRO A 94 4.73 7.09 27.41
CA PRO A 94 5.23 5.81 27.86
C PRO A 94 4.13 5.10 28.65
N ARG A 95 3.91 3.80 28.42
CA ARG A 95 3.05 2.99 29.30
C ARG A 95 3.55 3.16 30.73
N GLN A 96 2.73 3.70 31.64
CA GLN A 96 3.05 3.67 33.07
C GLN A 96 3.18 2.20 33.46
N ARG A 97 4.40 1.76 33.76
CA ARG A 97 4.61 0.49 34.44
C ARG A 97 4.01 0.66 35.83
N VAL A 98 2.94 -0.08 36.12
CA VAL A 98 2.43 -0.19 37.48
C VAL A 98 3.46 -0.99 38.27
N GLY A 99 4.15 -0.32 39.21
CA GLY A 99 4.90 -0.91 40.31
C GLY A 99 6.40 -1.15 40.06
N GLY A 100 7.23 -0.55 40.93
CA GLY A 100 8.57 -1.05 41.25
C GLY A 100 9.72 -0.05 41.11
N GLU A 101 9.88 0.79 42.13
CA GLU A 101 11.14 1.32 42.65
C GLU A 101 11.97 2.34 41.84
N THR A 102 12.27 3.42 42.58
CA THR A 102 13.15 4.53 42.24
C THR A 102 14.59 4.07 42.04
N GLY A 103 15.04 4.06 40.80
CA GLY A 103 16.46 3.99 40.44
C GLY A 103 16.81 5.14 39.52
N GLN A 104 17.55 6.12 40.04
CA GLN A 104 18.08 7.25 39.27
C GLN A 104 18.83 6.73 38.02
N ARG A 105 18.48 7.22 36.84
CA ARG A 105 19.26 7.03 35.61
C ARG A 105 19.74 8.38 35.12
N GLU A 106 21.06 8.51 35.06
CA GLU A 106 21.78 9.68 34.57
C GLU A 106 21.45 9.99 33.10
N ARG A 107 21.43 11.30 32.80
CA ARG A 107 21.25 11.85 31.45
C ARG A 107 22.53 11.69 30.63
N PRO A 108 22.50 11.20 29.38
CA PRO A 108 23.62 11.38 28.48
C PRO A 108 23.62 12.79 27.87
N SER A 109 24.80 13.42 27.86
CA SER A 109 25.09 14.74 27.31
C SER A 109 24.82 14.87 25.80
N PRO A 110 24.48 16.07 25.29
CA PRO A 110 24.17 16.28 23.88
C PRO A 110 25.43 16.29 23.02
N ARG A 111 25.38 15.62 21.86
CA ARG A 111 26.41 15.73 20.81
C ARG A 111 26.13 16.97 19.92
N PRO A 112 27.17 17.65 19.40
CA PRO A 112 27.00 18.91 18.68
C PRO A 112 26.41 18.68 17.28
N ARG A 113 25.54 19.62 16.86
CA ARG A 113 24.95 19.67 15.52
C ARG A 113 25.95 20.27 14.53
N ALA A 114 26.29 19.52 13.48
CA ALA A 114 26.91 20.09 12.30
C ALA A 114 25.84 20.76 11.42
N ARG A 115 26.03 22.04 11.12
CA ARG A 115 25.27 22.82 10.14
C ARG A 115 25.67 22.34 8.74
N ARG A 116 24.69 22.00 7.90
CA ARG A 116 24.85 22.01 6.44
C ARG A 116 23.84 23.00 5.88
N GLU A 117 24.37 24.04 5.25
CA GLU A 117 23.64 24.90 4.33
C GLU A 117 23.59 24.21 2.95
N SER A 118 22.39 24.18 2.36
CA SER A 118 22.20 24.38 0.91
C SER A 118 20.72 24.53 0.60
N SER A 119 20.37 25.77 0.27
CA SER A 119 19.42 26.25 -0.74
C SER A 119 18.57 25.24 -1.51
N LEU A 120 17.25 25.47 -1.48
CA LEU A 120 16.36 25.61 -2.64
C LEU A 120 15.02 26.17 -2.15
N VAL A 121 14.73 27.43 -2.49
CA VAL A 121 13.40 28.02 -2.28
C VAL A 121 12.51 27.55 -3.43
N ILE A 122 11.56 26.67 -3.13
CA ILE A 122 10.53 26.22 -4.08
C ILE A 122 9.31 27.13 -3.88
N PRO A 123 8.79 27.81 -4.91
CA PRO A 123 7.61 28.67 -4.78
C PRO A 123 6.37 27.82 -4.48
N GLU A 124 5.59 28.21 -3.48
CA GLU A 124 4.31 27.59 -3.11
C GLU A 124 3.27 27.74 -4.22
N PRO A 125 2.71 26.65 -4.78
CA PRO A 125 1.58 26.72 -5.69
C PRO A 125 0.26 26.47 -4.96
N ARG A 126 -0.73 27.30 -5.32
CA ARG A 126 -2.05 27.45 -4.71
C ARG A 126 -2.92 26.18 -4.77
N ASN A 127 -3.43 25.85 -3.59
CA ASN A 127 -4.27 24.72 -3.17
C ASN A 127 -5.47 24.40 -4.08
N SER A 128 -5.74 23.10 -4.26
CA SER A 128 -7.07 22.59 -4.61
C SER A 128 -7.59 21.69 -3.49
N ARG A 129 -8.60 22.16 -2.76
CA ARG A 129 -9.16 21.51 -1.57
C ARG A 129 -10.08 20.37 -1.98
N VAL A 130 -9.90 19.17 -1.41
CA VAL A 130 -10.94 18.13 -1.39
C VAL A 130 -11.51 18.07 0.03
N ARG A 131 -12.83 18.28 0.14
CA ARG A 131 -13.58 18.32 1.39
C ARG A 131 -14.41 17.03 1.45
N PHE A 132 -14.22 16.23 2.50
CA PHE A 132 -15.06 15.05 2.72
C PHE A 132 -16.09 15.34 3.81
N ASP A 133 -17.37 15.17 3.45
CA ASP A 133 -18.48 15.13 4.40
C ASP A 133 -18.64 13.70 4.91
N PHE A 134 -18.39 13.51 6.21
CA PHE A 134 -18.66 12.25 6.90
C PHE A 134 -20.11 12.28 7.42
N ASP A 135 -20.91 11.27 7.07
CA ASP A 135 -22.29 11.15 7.57
C ASP A 135 -22.34 10.44 8.93
N ARG A 136 -22.73 11.20 9.96
CA ARG A 136 -22.82 10.78 11.37
C ARG A 136 -23.97 9.80 11.63
N ARG A 137 -24.88 9.59 10.68
CA ARG A 137 -26.10 8.77 10.89
C ARG A 137 -25.84 7.29 11.17
N ALA A 138 -24.66 6.77 10.84
CA ALA A 138 -24.30 5.38 11.12
C ALA A 138 -24.06 5.06 12.62
N LEU A 139 -24.07 6.05 13.51
CA LEU A 139 -23.74 5.91 14.94
C LEU A 139 -24.91 6.18 15.91
N GLU A 140 -26.13 6.44 15.44
CA GLU A 140 -27.26 6.86 16.30
C GLU A 140 -27.96 5.73 17.09
N ARG A 141 -27.21 4.71 17.56
CA ARG A 141 -27.67 3.81 18.62
C ARG A 141 -26.70 3.80 19.80
N ALA A 142 -26.48 4.95 20.40
CA ALA A 142 -26.05 5.08 21.78
C ALA A 142 -26.47 6.45 22.30
N GLU A 143 -27.39 6.43 23.26
CA GLU A 143 -27.90 7.58 23.97
C GLU A 143 -26.74 8.24 24.75
N ASP A 144 -26.37 9.46 24.39
CA ASP A 144 -26.09 10.48 25.39
C ASP A 144 -25.99 11.88 24.78
N ARG A 145 -26.96 12.71 25.15
CA ARG A 145 -27.18 14.07 24.67
C ARG A 145 -26.33 15.09 25.44
N ASP A 146 -25.00 14.98 25.52
CA ASP A 146 -24.22 16.14 26.01
C ASP A 146 -22.71 16.23 25.68
N ARG A 147 -22.27 15.79 24.50
CA ARG A 147 -20.95 16.17 23.99
C ARG A 147 -21.07 16.87 22.65
N ARG A 148 -20.92 18.20 22.69
CA ARG A 148 -20.83 19.10 21.54
C ARG A 148 -19.85 18.53 20.51
N ARG A 149 -20.43 17.98 19.43
CA ARG A 149 -19.96 17.88 18.04
C ARG A 149 -18.54 18.41 17.80
N GLY A 150 -17.53 17.63 18.17
CA GLY A 150 -16.16 17.81 17.68
C GLY A 150 -16.01 17.10 16.34
N ARG A 151 -16.38 17.75 15.24
CA ARG A 151 -16.07 17.23 13.90
C ARG A 151 -14.58 17.44 13.67
N VAL A 152 -13.76 16.42 13.93
CA VAL A 152 -12.33 16.49 13.63
C VAL A 152 -12.17 16.21 12.14
N THR A 153 -12.12 17.28 11.36
CA THR A 153 -11.71 17.21 9.95
C THR A 153 -10.19 17.12 9.96
N PHE A 154 -9.65 15.97 9.60
CA PHE A 154 -8.20 15.81 9.46
C PHE A 154 -7.79 16.12 8.03
N GLU A 155 -6.80 16.98 7.86
CA GLU A 155 -6.21 17.25 6.55
C GLU A 155 -5.40 16.03 6.12
N VAL A 156 -5.78 15.39 5.02
CA VAL A 156 -4.92 14.42 4.34
C VAL A 156 -3.81 15.21 3.66
N PRO A 157 -2.53 14.88 3.87
CA PRO A 157 -1.43 15.57 3.23
C PRO A 157 -1.58 15.54 1.71
N GLU A 158 -1.40 16.67 1.04
CA GLU A 158 -1.43 16.73 -0.41
C GLU A 158 -0.26 15.90 -0.96
N ILE A 159 -0.59 14.83 -1.68
CA ILE A 159 0.40 13.98 -2.32
C ILE A 159 0.69 14.56 -3.70
N ASP A 160 1.92 15.02 -3.91
CA ASP A 160 2.38 15.32 -5.26
C ASP A 160 2.44 14.02 -6.08
N TRP A 161 1.56 13.94 -7.08
CA TRP A 161 1.42 12.82 -8.00
C TRP A 161 2.25 12.97 -9.28
N ARG A 162 2.95 14.09 -9.51
CA ARG A 162 3.69 14.34 -10.77
C ARG A 162 4.69 13.23 -11.07
N ARG A 163 5.38 12.74 -10.05
CA ARG A 163 6.34 11.63 -10.17
C ARG A 163 5.64 10.33 -10.55
N GLU A 164 4.51 10.02 -9.92
CA GLU A 164 3.71 8.82 -10.19
C GLU A 164 3.05 8.89 -11.58
N ASP A 165 2.58 10.05 -12.01
CA ASP A 165 2.02 10.25 -13.35
C ASP A 165 3.08 10.00 -14.43
N ARG A 166 4.30 10.51 -14.23
CA ARG A 166 5.43 10.22 -15.12
C ARG A 166 5.76 8.72 -15.14
N ALA A 167 5.78 8.08 -13.97
CA ALA A 167 6.03 6.65 -13.88
C ALA A 167 4.92 5.82 -14.56
N ALA A 168 3.65 6.21 -14.41
CA ALA A 168 2.51 5.59 -15.07
C ALA A 168 2.60 5.71 -16.59
N GLN A 169 2.86 6.90 -17.10
CA GLN A 169 3.04 7.14 -18.52
C GLN A 169 4.18 6.28 -19.11
N ILE A 170 5.32 6.18 -18.41
CA ILE A 170 6.44 5.34 -18.84
C ILE A 170 6.05 3.86 -18.84
N SER A 171 5.44 3.37 -17.74
CA SER A 171 5.01 1.97 -17.66
C SER A 171 4.02 1.60 -18.76
N LEU A 172 3.04 2.47 -19.05
CA LEU A 172 2.05 2.23 -20.10
C LEU A 172 2.70 2.18 -21.49
N ASN A 173 3.62 3.11 -21.79
CA ASN A 173 4.35 3.08 -23.06
C ASN A 173 5.17 1.79 -23.24
N VAL A 174 5.90 1.39 -22.19
CA VAL A 174 6.79 0.22 -22.22
C VAL A 174 6.01 -1.10 -22.28
N ALA A 175 4.95 -1.23 -21.48
CA ALA A 175 4.14 -2.45 -21.45
C ALA A 175 3.17 -2.54 -22.65
N GLY A 176 2.71 -1.40 -23.15
CA GLY A 176 1.74 -1.30 -24.24
C GLY A 176 2.43 -1.21 -25.61
N PRO A 177 2.40 -0.04 -26.29
CA PRO A 177 2.81 0.08 -27.69
C PRO A 177 4.26 -0.34 -27.95
N LEU A 178 5.21 0.14 -27.14
CA LEU A 178 6.63 -0.21 -27.32
C LEU A 178 6.88 -1.70 -27.01
N GLY A 179 6.17 -2.23 -26.02
CA GLY A 179 6.21 -3.63 -25.66
C GLY A 179 5.74 -4.54 -26.79
N GLN A 180 4.68 -4.17 -27.50
CA GLN A 180 4.19 -4.92 -28.66
C GLN A 180 5.22 -4.92 -29.79
N LYS A 181 5.77 -3.75 -30.11
CA LYS A 181 6.82 -3.61 -31.14
C LYS A 181 8.05 -4.46 -30.82
N TYR A 182 8.51 -4.38 -29.57
CA TYR A 182 9.67 -5.14 -29.10
C TYR A 182 9.42 -6.66 -29.17
N LYS A 183 8.24 -7.14 -28.77
CA LYS A 183 7.89 -8.57 -28.87
C LYS A 183 7.84 -9.04 -30.32
N ARG A 184 7.27 -8.23 -31.22
CA ARG A 184 7.23 -8.52 -32.67
C ARG A 184 8.62 -8.58 -33.28
N SER A 185 9.52 -7.66 -32.93
CA SER A 185 10.90 -7.69 -33.42
C SER A 185 11.70 -8.89 -32.91
N ARG A 186 11.26 -9.52 -31.82
CA ARG A 186 11.78 -10.78 -31.28
C ARG A 186 11.09 -12.04 -31.84
N GLY A 187 10.29 -11.89 -32.91
CA GLY A 187 9.68 -13.00 -33.63
C GLY A 187 8.34 -13.48 -33.06
N GLN A 188 7.76 -12.80 -32.05
CA GLN A 188 6.41 -13.14 -31.61
C GLN A 188 5.37 -12.79 -32.68
N ARG A 189 4.40 -13.69 -32.90
CA ARG A 189 3.23 -13.41 -33.74
C ARG A 189 2.48 -12.19 -33.20
N ARG A 190 1.92 -11.39 -34.10
CA ARG A 190 1.16 -10.16 -33.81
C ARG A 190 0.17 -10.34 -32.66
N GLU A 191 -0.69 -11.35 -32.77
CA GLU A 191 -1.73 -11.65 -31.79
C GLU A 191 -1.14 -12.04 -30.41
N GLN A 192 -0.04 -12.79 -30.39
CA GLN A 192 0.64 -13.15 -29.15
C GLN A 192 1.29 -11.92 -28.49
N ALA A 193 1.92 -11.05 -29.27
CA ALA A 193 2.50 -9.81 -28.78
C ALA A 193 1.43 -8.89 -28.18
N GLN A 194 0.26 -8.79 -28.83
CA GLN A 194 -0.89 -8.03 -28.36
C GLN A 194 -1.41 -8.59 -27.02
N ARG A 195 -1.66 -9.91 -26.94
CA ARG A 195 -2.11 -10.57 -25.70
C ARG A 195 -1.14 -10.35 -24.54
N ASN A 196 0.16 -10.55 -24.77
CA ASN A 196 1.17 -10.38 -23.74
C ASN A 196 1.24 -8.92 -23.26
N SER A 197 1.23 -7.97 -24.18
CA SER A 197 1.23 -6.54 -23.83
C SER A 197 -0.06 -6.07 -23.16
N PHE A 198 -1.21 -6.69 -23.46
CA PHE A 198 -2.45 -6.45 -22.72
C PHE A 198 -2.30 -6.84 -21.24
N VAL A 199 -1.77 -8.04 -20.98
CA VAL A 199 -1.52 -8.53 -19.62
C VAL A 199 -0.52 -7.63 -18.89
N GLU A 200 0.62 -7.32 -19.50
CA GLU A 200 1.63 -6.44 -18.89
C GLU A 200 1.08 -5.03 -18.62
N SER A 201 0.35 -4.44 -19.56
CA SER A 201 -0.17 -3.08 -19.44
C SER A 201 -1.25 -2.99 -18.38
N SER A 202 -2.18 -3.94 -18.34
CA SER A 202 -3.24 -4.00 -17.32
C SER A 202 -2.65 -4.18 -15.91
N GLY A 203 -1.62 -5.02 -15.77
CA GLY A 203 -0.89 -5.22 -14.51
C GLY A 203 -0.19 -3.95 -14.04
N ALA A 204 0.54 -3.28 -14.93
CA ALA A 204 1.23 -2.04 -14.64
C ALA A 204 0.27 -0.89 -14.31
N ALA A 205 -0.81 -0.75 -15.07
CA ALA A 205 -1.82 0.28 -14.85
C ALA A 205 -2.55 0.07 -13.51
N SER A 206 -2.94 -1.18 -13.20
CA SER A 206 -3.55 -1.55 -11.91
C SER A 206 -2.62 -1.24 -10.74
N ARG A 207 -1.31 -1.48 -10.87
CA ARG A 207 -0.34 -1.11 -9.83
C ARG A 207 -0.35 0.40 -9.57
N HIS A 208 -0.41 1.22 -10.61
CA HIS A 208 -0.42 2.68 -10.50
C HIS A 208 -1.74 3.22 -9.91
N VAL A 209 -2.88 2.57 -10.19
CA VAL A 209 -4.15 2.82 -9.51
C VAL A 209 -4.03 2.56 -8.01
N LEU A 210 -3.61 1.34 -7.63
CA LEU A 210 -3.50 0.94 -6.22
C LEU A 210 -2.36 1.65 -5.45
N THR A 211 -1.46 2.34 -6.17
CA THR A 211 -0.46 3.22 -5.55
C THR A 211 -1.15 4.39 -4.83
N GLY A 212 -2.35 4.79 -5.26
CA GLY A 212 -3.19 5.78 -4.58
C GLY A 212 -3.40 5.44 -3.11
N GLY A 213 -4.01 4.29 -2.83
CA GLY A 213 -4.25 3.80 -1.48
C GLY A 213 -2.99 3.51 -0.71
N ARG A 214 -2.00 2.86 -1.34
CA ARG A 214 -0.72 2.51 -0.69
C ARG A 214 0.05 3.74 -0.20
N LYS A 215 0.19 4.77 -1.06
CA LYS A 215 0.94 5.98 -0.71
C LYS A 215 0.17 6.81 0.32
N SER A 216 -1.14 6.97 0.13
CA SER A 216 -2.00 7.73 1.07
C SER A 216 -2.01 7.12 2.45
N LEU A 217 -2.20 5.80 2.55
CA LEU A 217 -2.15 5.10 3.82
C LEU A 217 -0.78 5.28 4.47
N LEU A 218 0.31 4.94 3.79
CA LEU A 218 1.64 5.06 4.37
C LEU A 218 1.97 6.48 4.85
N THR A 219 1.56 7.51 4.11
CA THR A 219 1.73 8.91 4.51
C THR A 219 0.99 9.21 5.81
N LEU A 220 -0.25 8.75 5.96
CA LEU A 220 -1.01 8.90 7.21
C LEU A 220 -0.34 8.13 8.37
N LEU A 221 0.10 6.90 8.11
CA LEU A 221 0.72 6.07 9.13
C LEU A 221 2.06 6.63 9.63
N GLU A 222 2.84 7.24 8.73
CA GLU A 222 4.12 7.89 9.07
C GLU A 222 3.92 9.12 9.96
N GLN A 223 2.79 9.82 9.81
CA GLN A 223 2.45 10.99 10.62
C GLN A 223 1.85 10.63 11.98
N ASP A 224 1.23 9.45 12.10
CA ASP A 224 0.63 8.98 13.34
C ASP A 224 1.68 8.50 14.34
N ARG A 225 1.97 9.35 15.31
CA ARG A 225 2.90 9.05 16.38
C ARG A 225 2.42 7.92 17.28
N GLN A 226 1.14 7.54 17.26
CA GLN A 226 0.60 6.41 18.03
C GLN A 226 0.90 5.06 17.39
N ILE A 227 1.33 5.04 16.13
CA ILE A 227 1.65 3.80 15.41
C ILE A 227 3.05 3.29 15.78
N VAL A 228 3.21 1.97 15.90
CA VAL A 228 4.52 1.30 16.04
C VAL A 228 5.15 1.08 14.67
N GLY A 229 4.32 0.66 13.72
CA GLY A 229 4.72 0.32 12.36
C GLY A 229 3.51 -0.17 11.57
N TRP A 230 3.77 -0.91 10.51
CA TRP A 230 2.73 -1.54 9.70
C TRP A 230 3.14 -2.95 9.33
N VAL A 231 2.16 -3.78 9.01
CA VAL A 231 2.36 -5.13 8.49
C VAL A 231 1.79 -5.22 7.09
N ARG A 232 2.41 -6.04 6.24
CA ARG A 232 1.92 -6.24 4.88
C ARG A 232 0.76 -7.23 4.90
N VAL A 233 -0.36 -6.82 4.33
CA VAL A 233 -1.49 -7.68 4.04
C VAL A 233 -1.41 -8.12 2.58
N THR A 234 -1.41 -9.42 2.35
CA THR A 234 -1.44 -10.01 1.01
C THR A 234 -2.86 -10.46 0.64
N ASP A 235 -3.07 -10.76 -0.63
CA ASP A 235 -4.22 -11.58 -1.05
C ASP A 235 -4.00 -13.05 -0.66
N GLY A 236 -4.93 -13.93 -1.06
CA GLY A 236 -4.85 -15.38 -0.79
C GLY A 236 -3.76 -16.11 -1.57
N ASP A 237 -3.33 -15.54 -2.72
CA ASP A 237 -2.32 -16.12 -3.61
C ASP A 237 -1.26 -15.07 -4.05
N PRO A 238 -0.47 -14.53 -3.11
CA PRO A 238 0.48 -13.48 -3.44
C PRO A 238 1.64 -14.02 -4.25
N CYS A 239 2.36 -13.16 -4.98
CA CYS A 239 3.62 -13.61 -5.58
C CYS A 239 4.69 -13.88 -4.49
N ALA A 240 5.73 -14.61 -4.88
CA ALA A 240 6.88 -14.89 -4.00
C ALA A 240 7.46 -13.64 -3.35
N PHE A 241 7.66 -12.55 -4.10
CA PHE A 241 8.21 -11.32 -3.55
C PHE A 241 7.33 -10.72 -2.45
N CYS A 242 6.00 -10.72 -2.63
CA CYS A 242 5.08 -10.20 -1.62
C CYS A 242 4.98 -11.12 -0.40
N ALA A 243 5.00 -12.44 -0.59
CA ALA A 243 5.07 -13.40 0.50
C ALA A 243 6.36 -13.24 1.33
N MET A 244 7.51 -13.03 0.67
CA MET A 244 8.77 -12.70 1.34
C MET A 244 8.67 -11.38 2.11
N LEU A 245 8.07 -10.34 1.54
CA LEU A 245 7.94 -9.07 2.26
C LEU A 245 6.99 -9.19 3.46
N ALA A 246 5.93 -9.99 3.36
CA ALA A 246 5.01 -10.26 4.46
C ALA A 246 5.63 -11.10 5.58
N SER A 247 6.58 -11.99 5.25
CA SER A 247 7.30 -12.79 6.26
C SER A 247 8.18 -11.96 7.21
N ARG A 248 8.49 -10.70 6.87
CA ARG A 248 9.29 -9.79 7.70
C ARG A 248 8.57 -9.29 8.94
N GLY A 249 7.25 -9.38 8.98
CA GLY A 249 6.45 -8.89 10.11
C GLY A 249 6.35 -7.37 10.17
N ILE A 250 6.40 -6.83 11.38
CA ILE A 250 6.17 -5.40 11.66
C ILE A 250 7.32 -4.57 11.10
N VAL A 251 6.99 -3.70 10.14
CA VAL A 251 7.87 -2.72 9.52
C VAL A 251 7.79 -1.42 10.31
N ARG A 252 8.87 -1.06 11.02
CA ARG A 252 8.94 0.15 11.88
C ARG A 252 9.47 1.36 11.13
N TYR A 253 8.91 2.55 11.34
CA TYR A 253 9.32 3.79 10.67
C TYR A 253 10.72 4.32 11.04
N LYS A 254 11.34 3.80 12.10
CA LYS A 254 12.67 4.25 12.58
C LYS A 254 13.87 3.71 11.79
N SER A 255 13.67 2.80 10.83
CA SER A 255 14.75 2.32 9.96
C SER A 255 14.60 2.81 8.52
N GLU A 256 15.68 3.32 7.95
CA GLU A 256 15.72 3.95 6.62
C GLU A 256 15.28 2.99 5.49
N ALA A 257 15.44 1.67 5.70
CA ALA A 257 15.02 0.62 4.77
C ALA A 257 13.51 0.26 4.86
N ALA A 258 12.80 0.74 5.88
CA ALA A 258 11.44 0.31 6.22
C ALA A 258 10.30 1.19 5.64
N ALA A 259 10.61 2.36 5.06
CA ALA A 259 9.58 3.34 4.70
C ALA A 259 9.00 3.21 3.26
N LYS A 260 9.36 2.19 2.47
CA LYS A 260 8.90 2.07 1.06
C LYS A 260 8.06 0.81 0.83
N PHE A 261 6.77 0.97 0.58
CA PHE A 261 5.90 -0.13 0.15
C PHE A 261 6.20 -0.53 -1.29
N GLN A 262 7.07 -1.53 -1.45
CA GLN A 262 7.33 -2.11 -2.77
C GLN A 262 6.17 -3.02 -3.19
N ALA A 263 5.67 -2.81 -4.41
CA ALA A 263 4.61 -3.62 -5.02
C ALA A 263 4.94 -3.85 -6.49
N HIS A 264 4.71 -5.07 -6.98
CA HIS A 264 4.88 -5.44 -8.39
C HIS A 264 3.53 -5.38 -9.11
N ASP A 265 3.57 -5.50 -10.44
CA ASP A 265 2.38 -5.60 -11.28
C ASP A 265 1.58 -6.85 -10.93
N HIS A 266 0.24 -6.79 -10.94
CA HIS A 266 -0.63 -7.90 -10.53
C HIS A 266 -0.59 -8.28 -9.02
N CYS A 267 -0.22 -7.38 -8.10
CA CYS A 267 -0.43 -7.60 -6.65
C CYS A 267 -1.55 -6.73 -6.08
N ALA A 268 -2.37 -7.33 -5.23
CA ALA A 268 -3.45 -6.66 -4.47
C ALA A 268 -3.04 -6.24 -3.06
N CYS A 269 -1.75 -6.33 -2.74
CA CYS A 269 -1.23 -6.17 -1.39
C CYS A 269 -1.39 -4.74 -0.86
N THR A 270 -1.70 -4.62 0.42
CA THR A 270 -1.90 -3.36 1.17
C THR A 270 -1.11 -3.39 2.50
N ALA A 271 -1.21 -2.31 3.29
CA ALA A 271 -0.63 -2.22 4.62
C ALA A 271 -1.73 -2.22 5.68
N GLU A 272 -1.46 -2.81 6.84
CA GLU A 272 -2.30 -2.73 8.03
C GLU A 272 -1.53 -2.01 9.16
N PRO A 273 -2.12 -0.98 9.79
CA PRO A 273 -1.49 -0.26 10.89
C PRO A 273 -1.29 -1.14 12.12
N VAL A 274 -0.17 -0.96 12.83
CA VAL A 274 0.12 -1.66 14.08
C VAL A 274 0.28 -0.67 15.23
N TYR A 275 -0.67 -0.66 16.15
CA TYR A 275 -0.64 0.16 17.37
C TYR A 275 0.04 -0.55 18.55
N ASP A 276 0.06 -1.89 18.58
CA ASP A 276 0.70 -2.71 19.62
C ASP A 276 1.54 -3.83 18.99
N GLU A 277 2.77 -4.04 19.48
CA GLU A 277 3.68 -5.09 18.98
C GLU A 277 3.16 -6.51 19.24
N SER A 278 2.27 -6.66 20.22
CA SER A 278 1.59 -7.93 20.50
C SER A 278 0.48 -8.26 19.50
N ALA A 279 0.16 -7.35 18.57
CA ALA A 279 -0.86 -7.59 17.56
C ALA A 279 -0.56 -8.85 16.74
N PRO A 280 -1.58 -9.70 16.48
CA PRO A 280 -1.40 -10.85 15.60
C PRO A 280 -1.05 -10.37 14.18
N TRP A 281 -0.27 -11.18 13.46
CA TRP A 281 0.07 -10.85 12.08
C TRP A 281 -1.09 -11.25 11.17
N PRO A 282 -1.50 -10.40 10.22
CA PRO A 282 -2.66 -10.66 9.38
C PRO A 282 -2.39 -11.74 8.34
N GLY A 283 -3.47 -12.42 7.93
CA GLY A 283 -3.48 -13.41 6.85
C GLY A 283 -2.43 -14.51 7.03
N ARG A 284 -1.72 -14.81 5.95
CA ARG A 284 -0.71 -15.88 5.86
C ARG A 284 0.70 -15.43 6.26
N ALA A 285 0.88 -14.24 6.82
CA ALA A 285 2.21 -13.70 7.10
C ALA A 285 3.05 -14.60 8.04
N ARG A 286 2.43 -15.24 9.04
CA ARG A 286 3.13 -16.21 9.92
C ARG A 286 3.53 -17.49 9.21
N GLU A 287 2.69 -17.98 8.32
CA GLU A 287 3.01 -19.15 7.48
C GLU A 287 4.24 -18.82 6.61
N PHE A 288 4.25 -17.67 5.95
CA PHE A 288 5.41 -17.22 5.16
C PHE A 288 6.67 -17.05 6.01
N ARG A 289 6.53 -16.62 7.27
CA ARG A 289 7.64 -16.55 8.22
C ARG A 289 8.20 -17.94 8.54
N GLY A 290 7.34 -18.92 8.79
CA GLY A 290 7.74 -20.31 9.01
C GLY A 290 8.50 -20.87 7.81
N LEU A 291 7.95 -20.73 6.60
CA LEU A 291 8.59 -21.18 5.36
C LEU A 291 9.94 -20.49 5.12
N TRP A 292 10.02 -19.19 5.41
CA TRP A 292 11.26 -18.44 5.28
C TRP A 292 12.32 -18.95 6.27
N ASP A 293 11.94 -19.21 7.52
CA ASP A 293 12.85 -19.70 8.55
C ASP A 293 13.34 -21.12 8.29
N GLU A 294 12.44 -21.98 7.80
CA GLU A 294 12.77 -23.37 7.48
C GLU A 294 13.74 -23.47 6.29
N HIS A 295 13.49 -22.70 5.23
CA HIS A 295 14.17 -22.90 3.94
C HIS A 295 15.25 -21.88 3.63
N ILE A 296 15.21 -20.68 4.21
CA ILE A 296 16.06 -19.56 3.79
C ILE A 296 16.97 -19.07 4.93
N SER A 297 16.40 -18.82 6.11
CA SER A 297 17.15 -18.29 7.26
C SER A 297 18.34 -19.19 7.60
N GLY A 298 19.53 -18.60 7.76
CA GLY A 298 20.77 -19.32 8.07
C GLY A 298 21.38 -20.14 6.93
N LYS A 299 20.68 -20.30 5.80
CA LYS A 299 21.16 -21.10 4.64
C LYS A 299 21.61 -20.25 3.46
N TYR A 300 20.91 -19.14 3.22
CA TYR A 300 21.16 -18.24 2.09
C TYR A 300 21.15 -16.78 2.51
N SER A 301 21.84 -15.93 1.75
CA SER A 301 21.86 -14.48 1.99
C SER A 301 21.74 -13.69 0.69
N GLY A 302 21.42 -12.39 0.83
CA GLY A 302 21.39 -11.43 -0.29
C GLY A 302 20.53 -11.88 -1.47
N LYS A 303 21.08 -11.75 -2.69
CA LYS A 303 20.38 -12.11 -3.94
C LYS A 303 20.09 -13.61 -4.05
N GLN A 304 20.91 -14.46 -3.43
CA GLN A 304 20.72 -15.91 -3.49
C GLN A 304 19.49 -16.33 -2.67
N ALA A 305 19.31 -15.75 -1.48
CA ALA A 305 18.12 -15.97 -0.67
C ALA A 305 16.82 -15.64 -1.43
N ILE A 306 16.80 -14.53 -2.16
CA ILE A 306 15.63 -14.12 -2.96
C ILE A 306 15.32 -15.13 -4.07
N ARG A 307 16.34 -15.61 -4.80
CA ARG A 307 16.17 -16.60 -5.87
C ARG A 307 15.67 -17.95 -5.35
N GLU A 308 16.27 -18.42 -4.25
CA GLU A 308 15.85 -19.69 -3.64
C GLU A 308 14.46 -19.62 -3.06
N TRP A 309 14.11 -18.52 -2.40
CA TRP A 309 12.75 -18.27 -1.96
C TRP A 309 11.75 -18.30 -3.13
N GLU A 310 12.07 -17.61 -4.23
CA GLU A 310 11.21 -17.59 -5.41
C GLU A 310 11.00 -19.00 -5.98
N ARG A 311 12.07 -19.81 -6.07
CA ARG A 311 12.01 -21.19 -6.57
C ARG A 311 11.11 -22.07 -5.70
N ILE A 312 11.30 -22.03 -4.38
CA ILE A 312 10.56 -22.85 -3.42
C ILE A 312 9.09 -22.42 -3.36
N TYR A 313 8.84 -21.12 -3.21
CA TYR A 313 7.49 -20.61 -3.10
C TYR A 313 6.64 -20.89 -4.35
N ARG A 314 7.22 -20.69 -5.55
CA ARG A 314 6.54 -21.04 -6.81
C ARG A 314 6.26 -22.54 -6.93
N ARG A 315 7.12 -23.40 -6.37
CA ARG A 315 6.87 -24.85 -6.32
C ARG A 315 5.67 -25.16 -5.43
N LEU A 316 5.65 -24.64 -4.21
CA LEU A 316 4.55 -24.81 -3.25
C LEU A 316 3.22 -24.30 -3.81
N GLN A 317 3.22 -23.14 -4.49
CA GLN A 317 2.01 -22.63 -5.16
C GLN A 317 1.51 -23.58 -6.25
N ARG A 318 2.39 -24.16 -7.07
CA ARG A 318 1.98 -25.11 -8.11
C ARG A 318 1.39 -26.39 -7.51
N GLU A 319 1.99 -26.88 -6.43
CA GLU A 319 1.51 -28.06 -5.70
C GLU A 319 0.13 -27.81 -5.08
N ALA A 320 -0.05 -26.68 -4.39
CA ALA A 320 -1.33 -26.27 -3.82
C ALA A 320 -2.42 -26.12 -4.88
N ARG A 321 -2.11 -25.49 -6.03
CA ARG A 321 -3.06 -25.37 -7.15
C ARG A 321 -3.45 -26.71 -7.76
N ARG A 322 -2.51 -27.66 -7.86
CA ARG A 322 -2.80 -29.02 -8.34
C ARG A 322 -3.72 -29.76 -7.37
N ALA A 323 -3.49 -29.62 -6.08
CA ALA A 323 -4.32 -30.25 -5.04
C ALA A 323 -5.74 -29.67 -4.95
N GLN A 324 -5.97 -28.42 -5.36
CA GLN A 324 -7.30 -27.81 -5.41
C GLN A 324 -8.15 -28.24 -6.62
N VAL A 325 -7.51 -28.77 -7.66
CA VAL A 325 -8.15 -29.19 -8.92
C VAL A 325 -8.36 -30.71 -8.98
N ALA A 326 -7.67 -31.46 -8.12
CA ALA A 326 -7.77 -32.92 -7.99
C ALA A 326 -8.91 -33.30 -7.05
#